data_AF-A0A7Y3BML7-F1
#
_entry.id   AF-A0A7Y3BML7-F1
#
_cell.length_a   1.000
_cell.length_b   1.000
_cell.length_c   1.000
_cell.angle_alpha   90.00
_cell.angle_beta   90.00
_cell.angle_gamma   90.00
#
_symmetry.space_group_name_H-M   'P 1'
#
loop_
_entity.id
_entity.type
_entity.pdbx_description
1 polymer ?
#
loop_
_entity_poly.entity_id
_entity_poly.type
_entity_poly.pdbx_seq_one_letter_code
_entity_poly.pdbx_strand_id
1 'polypeptide(L)'
;PADCLTVAAGSNLQSTVDGAREGAVLCLEPGSYAGPLTIAKRVEIWGPRDAVIRSGGEGTTIEIEGGGAALAGLTVDGSGGRFDTLDAAVHVVADDVRVEGVRVQGAAFGLLIEKANRASILNNVVQGPDDGPLGLRGDGIRLWETRDSVVRDNRVLGCRDMVVWYSSRNRLVRNTVVRSRYGTHFMYSHDNHVEGNRYIDNVVGIFIMYSRNLMLRDNLLARSTGPGGMGLGIKESGNLTVTGNAFIANTKGVYMDTAPLEPEDFNAFEDNAFFHSEVAVLMHSSEKRNAFRGNQFVSNRSQLQVEGGGDALGVEWDGNSFDDYAGYDMDRDGFGDIPYELRRLSSQLESTYPQLQFFRGAITLQLLDAISSLFPMVEPKTTMIDARPKMGAVDWSRFDAR
;
A
#
# COMPACT_ATOMS: atom_id res chain seq x y z
N PRO A 1 8.90 -27.28 -18.50
CA PRO A 1 7.72 -27.86 -19.19
C PRO A 1 8.13 -29.11 -19.99
N ALA A 2 7.25 -30.07 -20.27
CA ALA A 2 7.63 -31.35 -20.88
C ALA A 2 8.00 -31.28 -22.38
N ASP A 3 7.37 -30.36 -23.14
CA ASP A 3 7.53 -30.23 -24.60
C ASP A 3 8.26 -28.94 -25.02
N CYS A 4 9.19 -28.44 -24.21
CA CYS A 4 9.89 -27.19 -24.51
C CYS A 4 11.15 -27.38 -25.36
N LEU A 5 11.41 -26.40 -26.22
CA LEU A 5 12.65 -26.30 -26.98
C LEU A 5 13.77 -25.80 -26.06
N THR A 6 14.75 -26.65 -25.79
CA THR A 6 15.92 -26.27 -24.98
C THR A 6 16.79 -25.24 -25.71
N VAL A 7 17.18 -24.19 -25.00
CA VAL A 7 18.01 -23.10 -25.50
C VAL A 7 19.28 -23.03 -24.65
N ALA A 8 20.41 -23.44 -25.23
CA ALA A 8 21.69 -23.45 -24.53
C ALA A 8 22.16 -22.02 -24.21
N ALA A 9 22.85 -21.86 -23.07
CA ALA A 9 23.45 -20.58 -22.70
C ALA A 9 24.46 -20.10 -23.75
N GLY A 10 24.54 -18.77 -23.95
CA GLY A 10 25.40 -18.17 -24.98
C GLY A 10 24.90 -18.29 -26.43
N SER A 11 23.77 -18.98 -26.66
CA SER A 11 23.08 -18.91 -27.96
C SER A 11 22.47 -17.53 -28.21
N ASN A 12 22.17 -17.23 -29.48
CA ASN A 12 21.42 -16.03 -29.83
C ASN A 12 19.94 -16.23 -29.46
N LEU A 13 19.57 -15.76 -28.27
CA LEU A 13 18.22 -15.91 -27.74
C LEU A 13 17.18 -15.18 -28.61
N GLN A 14 17.50 -13.99 -29.11
CA GLN A 14 16.58 -13.23 -29.99
C GLN A 14 16.24 -14.03 -31.25
N SER A 15 17.25 -14.57 -31.95
CA SER A 15 17.00 -15.40 -33.15
C SER A 15 16.17 -16.64 -32.85
N THR A 16 16.29 -17.20 -31.65
CA THR A 16 15.49 -18.35 -31.21
C THR A 16 14.04 -17.97 -30.95
N VAL A 17 13.79 -16.81 -30.32
CA VAL A 17 12.44 -16.25 -30.12
C VAL A 17 11.79 -15.89 -31.46
N ASP A 18 12.54 -15.25 -32.37
CA ASP A 18 12.05 -14.85 -33.69
C ASP A 18 11.68 -16.07 -34.54
N GLY A 19 12.46 -17.15 -34.47
CA GLY A 19 12.23 -18.39 -35.19
C GLY A 19 11.15 -19.29 -34.55
N ALA A 20 10.73 -19.00 -33.32
CA ALA A 20 9.74 -19.80 -32.62
C ALA A 20 8.35 -19.67 -33.27
N ARG A 21 7.61 -20.79 -33.29
CA ARG A 21 6.20 -20.82 -33.68
C ARG A 21 5.32 -20.23 -32.58
N GLU A 22 4.15 -19.71 -32.97
CA GLU A 22 3.11 -19.28 -32.03
C GLU A 22 2.79 -20.42 -31.03
N GLY A 23 2.74 -20.09 -29.74
CA GLY A 23 2.52 -21.03 -28.64
C GLY A 23 3.71 -21.90 -28.29
N ALA A 24 4.90 -21.66 -28.85
CA ALA A 24 6.11 -22.38 -28.47
C ALA A 24 6.51 -22.07 -27.02
N VAL A 25 7.15 -23.05 -26.38
CA VAL A 25 7.79 -22.91 -25.08
C VAL A 25 9.29 -23.08 -25.25
N LEU A 26 10.06 -22.06 -24.87
CA LEU A 26 11.52 -22.05 -24.90
C LEU A 26 12.03 -22.27 -23.47
N CYS A 27 12.80 -23.34 -23.26
CA CYS A 27 13.42 -23.67 -21.98
C CYS A 27 14.88 -23.24 -21.98
N LEU A 28 15.20 -22.19 -21.24
CA LEU A 28 16.57 -21.75 -21.04
C LEU A 28 17.29 -22.73 -20.11
N GLU A 29 18.48 -23.16 -20.53
CA GLU A 29 19.42 -23.81 -19.63
C GLU A 29 20.02 -22.80 -18.63
N PRO A 30 20.56 -23.25 -17.48
CA PRO A 30 21.36 -22.39 -16.61
C PRO A 30 22.46 -21.65 -17.37
N GLY A 31 22.58 -20.33 -17.16
CA GLY A 31 23.64 -19.52 -17.76
C GLY A 31 23.19 -18.11 -18.12
N SER A 32 24.07 -17.36 -18.79
CA SER A 32 23.83 -15.97 -19.18
C SER A 32 23.35 -15.87 -20.62
N TYR A 33 22.34 -15.03 -20.84
CA TYR A 33 21.79 -14.68 -22.15
C TYR A 33 21.88 -13.16 -22.32
N ALA A 34 22.32 -12.72 -23.49
CA ALA A 34 22.41 -11.30 -23.80
C ALA A 34 21.02 -10.72 -24.10
N GLY A 35 20.67 -9.63 -23.40
CA GLY A 35 19.61 -8.71 -23.78
C GLY A 35 20.14 -7.54 -24.62
N PRO A 36 19.27 -6.64 -25.10
CA PRO A 36 17.81 -6.64 -24.91
C PRO A 36 17.12 -7.78 -25.66
N LEU A 37 15.92 -8.15 -25.21
CA LEU A 37 15.11 -9.21 -25.79
C LEU A 37 13.70 -8.70 -26.07
N THR A 38 13.22 -8.85 -27.31
CA THR A 38 11.84 -8.55 -27.69
C THR A 38 11.06 -9.83 -27.95
N ILE A 39 9.95 -10.01 -27.23
CA ILE A 39 9.01 -11.12 -27.37
C ILE A 39 7.77 -10.61 -28.11
N ALA A 40 7.83 -10.62 -29.44
CA ALA A 40 6.77 -10.08 -30.31
C ALA A 40 5.62 -11.06 -30.61
N LYS A 41 5.76 -12.32 -30.20
CA LYS A 41 4.80 -13.41 -30.48
C LYS A 41 4.30 -14.03 -29.20
N ARG A 42 3.21 -14.78 -29.27
CA ARG A 42 2.71 -15.60 -28.15
C ARG A 42 3.67 -16.76 -27.87
N VAL A 43 4.75 -16.50 -27.16
CA VAL A 43 5.79 -17.47 -26.80
C VAL A 43 5.97 -17.47 -25.28
N GLU A 44 6.19 -18.66 -24.71
CA GLU A 44 6.60 -18.79 -23.32
C GLU A 44 8.12 -18.94 -23.25
N ILE A 45 8.78 -18.06 -22.51
CA ILE A 45 10.19 -18.22 -22.12
C ILE A 45 10.20 -18.67 -20.67
N TRP A 46 10.69 -19.88 -20.44
CA TRP A 46 10.85 -20.47 -19.13
C TRP A 46 12.32 -20.73 -18.86
N GLY A 47 12.78 -20.48 -17.65
CA GLY A 47 14.12 -20.87 -17.21
C GLY A 47 14.18 -21.06 -15.70
N PRO A 48 15.16 -21.84 -15.21
CA PRO A 48 15.51 -21.84 -13.80
C PRO A 48 16.10 -20.47 -13.39
N ARG A 49 16.19 -20.19 -12.09
CA ARG A 49 16.66 -18.87 -11.58
C ARG A 49 18.08 -18.50 -12.03
N ASP A 50 18.90 -19.49 -12.35
CA ASP A 50 20.26 -19.35 -12.86
C ASP A 50 20.33 -19.16 -14.38
N ALA A 51 19.20 -19.21 -15.10
CA ALA A 51 19.08 -18.58 -16.41
C ALA A 51 18.92 -17.07 -16.22
N VAL A 52 19.92 -16.30 -16.64
CA VAL A 52 20.01 -14.85 -16.43
C VAL A 52 19.99 -14.13 -17.77
N ILE A 53 18.95 -13.36 -18.03
CA ILE A 53 18.91 -12.41 -19.15
C ILE A 53 19.48 -11.09 -18.67
N ARG A 54 20.60 -10.65 -19.26
CA ARG A 54 21.33 -9.46 -18.83
C ARG A 54 21.45 -8.42 -19.93
N SER A 55 21.10 -7.17 -19.63
CA SER A 55 21.40 -6.02 -20.49
C SER A 55 22.63 -5.25 -20.01
N GLY A 56 23.13 -4.33 -20.83
CA GLY A 56 24.24 -3.44 -20.49
C GLY A 56 23.91 -2.35 -19.45
N GLY A 57 22.70 -2.34 -18.88
CA GLY A 57 22.22 -1.25 -18.01
C GLY A 57 21.71 -0.02 -18.77
N GLU A 58 21.43 -0.16 -20.06
CA GLU A 58 20.81 0.87 -20.89
C GLU A 58 19.55 0.28 -21.54
N GLY A 59 18.47 1.07 -21.59
CA GLY A 59 17.20 0.63 -22.15
C GLY A 59 16.49 -0.45 -21.33
N THR A 60 15.38 -0.92 -21.89
CA THR A 60 14.61 -2.05 -21.37
C THR A 60 15.30 -3.38 -21.68
N THR A 61 15.33 -4.30 -20.71
CA THR A 61 16.02 -5.59 -20.87
C THR A 61 15.18 -6.63 -21.58
N ILE A 62 13.89 -6.72 -21.23
CA ILE A 62 12.93 -7.58 -21.91
C ILE A 62 11.68 -6.76 -22.22
N GLU A 63 11.29 -6.74 -23.49
CA GLU A 63 10.05 -6.14 -23.96
C GLU A 63 9.10 -7.21 -24.47
N ILE A 64 7.87 -7.23 -23.96
CA ILE A 64 6.83 -8.21 -24.29
C ILE A 64 5.70 -7.50 -25.03
N GLU A 65 5.65 -7.71 -26.34
CA GLU A 65 4.66 -7.14 -27.26
C GLU A 65 3.66 -8.21 -27.76
N GLY A 66 4.02 -9.49 -27.64
CA GLY A 66 3.18 -10.61 -28.02
C GLY A 66 2.07 -10.86 -27.02
N GLY A 67 0.82 -10.64 -27.43
CA GLY A 67 -0.35 -10.98 -26.61
C GLY A 67 -0.37 -12.46 -26.21
N GLY A 68 -0.65 -12.74 -24.94
CA GLY A 68 -0.65 -14.11 -24.41
C GLY A 68 0.74 -14.73 -24.21
N ALA A 69 1.82 -13.96 -24.37
CA ALA A 69 3.18 -14.42 -24.08
C ALA A 69 3.40 -14.66 -22.57
N ALA A 70 4.42 -15.43 -22.23
CA ALA A 70 4.76 -15.72 -20.84
C ALA A 70 6.26 -15.66 -20.58
N LEU A 71 6.63 -15.16 -19.41
CA LEU A 71 8.00 -15.14 -18.88
C LEU A 71 8.01 -15.81 -17.50
N ALA A 72 8.79 -16.88 -17.31
CA ALA A 72 8.69 -17.71 -16.12
C ALA A 72 10.05 -18.14 -15.52
N GLY A 73 10.18 -17.99 -14.19
CA GLY A 73 11.20 -18.63 -13.33
C GLY A 73 12.62 -18.05 -13.36
N LEU A 74 12.99 -17.33 -14.42
CA LEU A 74 14.34 -16.85 -14.68
C LEU A 74 14.70 -15.56 -13.93
N THR A 75 15.96 -15.15 -14.03
CA THR A 75 16.45 -13.86 -13.52
C THR A 75 16.63 -12.86 -14.66
N VAL A 76 16.20 -11.62 -14.44
CA VAL A 76 16.48 -10.46 -15.29
C VAL A 76 17.39 -9.50 -14.53
N ASP A 77 18.54 -9.21 -15.11
CA ASP A 77 19.62 -8.45 -14.48
C ASP A 77 20.00 -7.23 -15.33
N GLY A 78 19.82 -6.04 -14.77
CA GLY A 78 20.05 -4.79 -15.49
C GLY A 78 18.75 -4.19 -16.05
N SER A 79 18.59 -2.88 -15.94
CA SER A 79 17.83 -2.02 -16.86
C SER A 79 18.15 -0.56 -16.57
N GLY A 80 18.30 0.25 -17.64
CA GLY A 80 18.46 1.70 -17.58
C GLY A 80 19.12 2.31 -16.33
N GLY A 81 18.55 3.41 -15.85
CA GLY A 81 19.11 4.24 -14.76
C GLY A 81 18.68 5.70 -14.83
N ARG A 82 18.07 6.07 -15.96
CA ARG A 82 17.44 7.36 -16.20
C ARG A 82 15.98 7.35 -15.75
N PHE A 83 15.59 8.39 -15.02
CA PHE A 83 14.22 8.53 -14.50
C PHE A 83 13.24 9.09 -15.54
N ASP A 84 13.73 9.54 -16.69
CA ASP A 84 12.93 10.14 -17.75
C ASP A 84 12.54 9.18 -18.88
N THR A 85 13.22 8.03 -19.02
CA THR A 85 12.99 7.04 -20.10
C THR A 85 12.16 5.83 -19.68
N LEU A 86 11.87 5.65 -18.38
CA LEU A 86 11.10 4.52 -17.81
C LEU A 86 11.61 3.11 -18.20
N ASP A 87 12.90 2.99 -18.53
CA ASP A 87 13.55 1.74 -18.93
C ASP A 87 13.43 0.64 -17.85
N ALA A 88 12.74 -0.45 -18.19
CA ALA A 88 12.37 -1.50 -17.24
C ALA A 88 13.13 -2.81 -17.44
N ALA A 89 13.25 -3.63 -16.40
CA ALA A 89 13.77 -4.98 -16.54
C ALA A 89 12.84 -5.81 -17.43
N VAL A 90 11.53 -5.72 -17.17
CA VAL A 90 10.49 -6.33 -18.01
C VAL A 90 9.44 -5.26 -18.29
N HIS A 91 9.27 -4.94 -19.57
CA HIS A 91 8.24 -4.06 -20.09
C HIS A 91 7.17 -4.90 -20.79
N VAL A 92 5.91 -4.78 -20.36
CA VAL A 92 4.77 -5.48 -20.94
C VAL A 92 3.84 -4.45 -21.56
N VAL A 93 3.65 -4.56 -22.88
CA VAL A 93 2.79 -3.68 -23.68
C VAL A 93 1.67 -4.42 -24.41
N ALA A 94 1.37 -5.64 -23.96
CA ALA A 94 0.43 -6.54 -24.60
C ALA A 94 -0.53 -7.21 -23.60
N ASP A 95 -1.73 -7.51 -24.08
CA ASP A 95 -2.79 -8.17 -23.32
C ASP A 95 -2.47 -9.65 -22.99
N ASP A 96 -3.11 -10.16 -21.94
CA ASP A 96 -3.10 -11.59 -21.56
C ASP A 96 -1.69 -12.15 -21.24
N VAL A 97 -0.72 -11.28 -20.94
CA VAL A 97 0.67 -11.66 -20.64
C VAL A 97 0.80 -12.20 -19.21
N ARG A 98 1.63 -13.24 -19.04
CA ARG A 98 1.99 -13.79 -17.72
C ARG A 98 3.46 -13.58 -17.41
N VAL A 99 3.76 -12.92 -16.30
CA VAL A 99 5.12 -12.83 -15.73
C VAL A 99 5.10 -13.52 -14.37
N GLU A 100 5.75 -14.69 -14.28
CA GLU A 100 5.63 -15.56 -13.11
C GLU A 100 6.97 -16.06 -12.56
N GLY A 101 7.20 -15.87 -11.25
CA GLY A 101 8.39 -16.42 -10.60
C GLY A 101 9.71 -15.78 -11.05
N VAL A 102 9.65 -14.64 -11.75
CA VAL A 102 10.81 -13.91 -12.25
C VAL A 102 11.50 -13.18 -11.10
N ARG A 103 12.84 -13.21 -11.10
CA ARG A 103 13.65 -12.36 -10.23
C ARG A 103 14.20 -11.18 -11.01
N VAL A 104 13.90 -9.97 -10.55
CA VAL A 104 14.47 -8.73 -11.10
C VAL A 104 15.51 -8.17 -10.12
N GLN A 105 16.66 -7.78 -10.65
CA GLN A 105 17.73 -7.10 -9.94
C GLN A 105 18.50 -6.15 -10.87
N GLY A 106 19.25 -5.20 -10.30
CA GLY A 106 20.08 -4.28 -11.09
C GLY A 106 19.28 -3.34 -12.01
N ALA A 107 18.01 -3.12 -11.71
CA ALA A 107 17.08 -2.38 -12.56
C ALA A 107 16.51 -1.15 -11.82
N ALA A 108 16.45 -0.01 -12.51
CA ALA A 108 15.79 1.17 -11.97
C ALA A 108 14.27 0.93 -11.87
N PHE A 109 13.65 0.47 -12.97
CA PHE A 109 12.25 0.08 -13.02
C PHE A 109 12.15 -1.44 -13.17
N GLY A 110 11.39 -2.10 -12.31
CA GLY A 110 11.35 -3.57 -12.28
C GLY A 110 10.44 -4.15 -13.35
N LEU A 111 9.15 -4.30 -13.01
CA LEU A 111 8.11 -4.79 -13.90
C LEU A 111 7.18 -3.62 -14.28
N LEU A 112 7.28 -3.17 -15.53
CA LEU A 112 6.40 -2.13 -16.09
C LEU A 112 5.33 -2.80 -16.96
N ILE A 113 4.08 -2.59 -16.61
CA ILE A 113 2.91 -3.02 -17.37
C ILE A 113 2.24 -1.74 -17.87
N GLU A 114 2.36 -1.47 -19.16
CA GLU A 114 1.86 -0.24 -19.77
C GLU A 114 0.86 -0.59 -20.87
N LYS A 115 -0.36 -0.02 -20.78
CA LYS A 115 -1.41 -0.18 -21.80
C LYS A 115 -1.74 -1.64 -22.13
N ALA A 116 -1.56 -2.53 -21.16
CA ALA A 116 -1.84 -3.95 -21.24
C ALA A 116 -3.02 -4.30 -20.32
N ASN A 117 -3.82 -5.29 -20.69
CA ASN A 117 -4.97 -5.76 -19.92
C ASN A 117 -4.89 -7.26 -19.66
N ARG A 118 -5.57 -7.73 -18.60
CA ARG A 118 -5.60 -9.15 -18.20
C ARG A 118 -4.20 -9.74 -17.97
N ALA A 119 -3.25 -8.90 -17.55
CA ALA A 119 -1.91 -9.33 -17.21
C ALA A 119 -1.90 -10.09 -15.88
N SER A 120 -1.06 -11.12 -15.79
CA SER A 120 -0.85 -11.94 -14.60
C SER A 120 0.58 -11.79 -14.11
N ILE A 121 0.78 -10.98 -13.07
CA ILE A 121 2.07 -10.70 -12.45
C ILE A 121 2.14 -11.47 -11.13
N LEU A 122 2.77 -12.64 -11.16
CA LEU A 122 2.62 -13.68 -10.12
C LEU A 122 3.97 -14.08 -9.50
N ASN A 123 4.05 -14.19 -8.18
CA ASN A 123 5.19 -14.83 -7.51
C ASN A 123 6.58 -14.24 -7.84
N ASN A 124 6.64 -12.99 -8.31
CA ASN A 124 7.90 -12.37 -8.72
C ASN A 124 8.64 -11.76 -7.52
N VAL A 125 9.96 -11.62 -7.64
CA VAL A 125 10.79 -10.90 -6.67
C VAL A 125 11.48 -9.75 -7.37
N VAL A 126 11.11 -8.52 -7.02
CA VAL A 126 11.75 -7.30 -7.53
C VAL A 126 12.60 -6.68 -6.43
N GLN A 127 13.92 -6.71 -6.64
CA GLN A 127 14.89 -6.11 -5.74
C GLN A 127 15.39 -4.80 -6.33
N GLY A 128 14.98 -3.69 -5.72
CA GLY A 128 15.59 -2.38 -5.97
C GLY A 128 17.02 -2.34 -5.43
N PRO A 129 17.79 -1.32 -5.79
CA PRO A 129 19.20 -1.22 -5.40
C PRO A 129 19.36 -1.05 -3.88
N ASP A 130 18.29 -0.67 -3.17
CA ASP A 130 18.17 -0.51 -1.70
C ASP A 130 19.25 0.37 -1.04
N ASP A 131 20.07 1.03 -1.86
CA ASP A 131 21.02 2.08 -1.51
C ASP A 131 20.47 3.45 -1.95
N GLY A 132 21.13 4.51 -1.48
CA GLY A 132 20.77 5.90 -1.82
C GLY A 132 19.42 6.40 -1.29
N PRO A 133 19.10 7.68 -1.55
CA PRO A 133 17.84 8.29 -1.13
C PRO A 133 16.63 7.63 -1.79
N LEU A 134 15.56 7.36 -1.02
CA LEU A 134 14.32 6.72 -1.50
C LEU A 134 13.73 7.38 -2.76
N GLY A 135 13.80 8.71 -2.86
CA GLY A 135 13.26 9.46 -4.00
C GLY A 135 14.01 9.25 -5.32
N LEU A 136 15.26 8.79 -5.24
CA LEU A 136 16.12 8.47 -6.39
C LEU A 136 16.14 6.97 -6.72
N ARG A 137 15.18 6.20 -6.20
CA ARG A 137 14.96 4.81 -6.60
C ARG A 137 13.90 4.79 -7.70
N GLY A 138 13.83 3.75 -8.51
CA GLY A 138 12.74 3.56 -9.46
C GLY A 138 11.66 2.61 -8.95
N ASP A 139 10.61 2.43 -9.75
CA ASP A 139 9.40 1.71 -9.34
C ASP A 139 9.61 0.19 -9.45
N GLY A 140 9.15 -0.56 -8.45
CA GLY A 140 9.32 -2.02 -8.43
C GLY A 140 8.37 -2.71 -9.39
N ILE A 141 7.07 -2.46 -9.21
CA ILE A 141 6.01 -2.90 -10.13
C ILE A 141 5.16 -1.67 -10.44
N ARG A 142 4.89 -1.44 -11.73
CA ARG A 142 4.09 -0.30 -12.18
C ARG A 142 3.03 -0.75 -13.17
N LEU A 143 1.79 -0.45 -12.85
CA LEU A 143 0.66 -0.53 -13.76
C LEU A 143 0.34 0.88 -14.28
N TRP A 144 0.32 1.03 -15.60
CA TRP A 144 -0.05 2.26 -16.28
C TRP A 144 -1.11 1.96 -17.33
N GLU A 145 -2.28 2.60 -17.23
CA GLU A 145 -3.42 2.37 -18.14
C GLU A 145 -3.79 0.88 -18.28
N THR A 146 -3.68 0.13 -17.18
CA THR A 146 -3.87 -1.32 -17.12
C THR A 146 -5.23 -1.68 -16.53
N ARG A 147 -5.90 -2.68 -17.10
CA ARG A 147 -7.20 -3.15 -16.59
C ARG A 147 -7.29 -4.64 -16.41
N ASP A 148 -8.20 -5.04 -15.53
CA ASP A 148 -8.63 -6.43 -15.34
C ASP A 148 -7.46 -7.38 -15.05
N SER A 149 -6.40 -6.88 -14.40
CA SER A 149 -5.13 -7.58 -14.18
C SER A 149 -4.93 -8.01 -12.73
N VAL A 150 -4.08 -9.01 -12.52
CA VAL A 150 -3.76 -9.57 -11.21
C VAL A 150 -2.29 -9.37 -10.90
N VAL A 151 -2.01 -8.72 -9.77
CA VAL A 151 -0.67 -8.62 -9.16
C VAL A 151 -0.73 -9.38 -7.86
N ARG A 152 -0.16 -10.58 -7.82
CA ARG A 152 -0.37 -11.51 -6.71
C ARG A 152 0.89 -12.22 -6.25
N ASP A 153 1.02 -12.37 -4.92
CA ASP A 153 2.10 -13.11 -4.27
C ASP A 153 3.51 -12.60 -4.65
N ASN A 154 3.64 -11.33 -5.05
CA ASN A 154 4.93 -10.72 -5.40
C ASN A 154 5.64 -10.13 -4.18
N ARG A 155 6.97 -10.03 -4.25
CA ARG A 155 7.80 -9.40 -3.23
C ARG A 155 8.61 -8.24 -3.84
N VAL A 156 8.33 -7.02 -3.39
CA VAL A 156 8.99 -5.78 -3.82
C VAL A 156 9.83 -5.23 -2.67
N LEU A 157 11.13 -5.08 -2.87
CA LEU A 157 12.09 -4.81 -1.81
C LEU A 157 12.99 -3.64 -2.17
N GLY A 158 12.99 -2.60 -1.32
CA GLY A 158 13.93 -1.49 -1.48
C GLY A 158 13.75 -0.71 -2.79
N CYS A 159 12.57 -0.76 -3.41
CA CYS A 159 12.19 0.06 -4.57
C CYS A 159 11.62 1.40 -4.10
N ARG A 160 11.41 2.35 -5.02
CA ARG A 160 10.70 3.60 -4.69
C ARG A 160 9.24 3.31 -4.37
N ASP A 161 8.47 2.84 -5.34
CA ASP A 161 7.04 2.60 -5.18
C ASP A 161 6.61 1.30 -5.87
N MET A 162 5.48 0.73 -5.44
CA MET A 162 4.59 -0.01 -6.34
C MET A 162 3.49 0.95 -6.82
N VAL A 163 3.24 1.00 -8.12
CA VAL A 163 2.45 2.08 -8.74
C VAL A 163 1.24 1.50 -9.48
N VAL A 164 0.08 2.11 -9.28
CA VAL A 164 -1.16 1.81 -10.03
C VAL A 164 -1.75 3.14 -10.49
N TRP A 165 -1.48 3.53 -11.73
CA TRP A 165 -1.89 4.82 -12.29
C TRP A 165 -2.80 4.64 -13.51
N TYR A 166 -3.88 5.43 -13.58
CA TYR A 166 -4.89 5.36 -14.64
C TYR A 166 -5.44 3.94 -14.89
N SER A 167 -5.44 3.10 -13.86
CA SER A 167 -5.63 1.66 -13.97
C SER A 167 -6.83 1.22 -13.13
N SER A 168 -7.68 0.33 -13.66
CA SER A 168 -8.94 -0.05 -13.01
C SER A 168 -9.27 -1.53 -13.08
N ARG A 169 -10.11 -2.00 -12.14
CA ARG A 169 -10.51 -3.42 -12.02
C ARG A 169 -9.33 -4.38 -11.83
N ASN A 170 -8.25 -3.90 -11.22
CA ASN A 170 -7.10 -4.73 -10.91
C ASN A 170 -7.21 -5.30 -9.49
N ARG A 171 -6.60 -6.47 -9.30
CA ARG A 171 -6.54 -7.16 -8.01
C ARG A 171 -5.09 -7.26 -7.55
N LEU A 172 -4.78 -6.58 -6.45
CA LEU A 172 -3.49 -6.64 -5.78
C LEU A 172 -3.65 -7.52 -4.55
N VAL A 173 -3.13 -8.74 -4.59
CA VAL A 173 -3.44 -9.79 -3.59
C VAL A 173 -2.18 -10.39 -3.00
N ARG A 174 -2.05 -10.39 -1.66
CA ARG A 174 -0.96 -11.07 -0.93
C ARG A 174 0.46 -10.69 -1.38
N ASN A 175 0.65 -9.47 -1.86
CA ASN A 175 1.98 -8.95 -2.15
C ASN A 175 2.65 -8.49 -0.85
N THR A 176 3.98 -8.53 -0.83
CA THR A 176 4.79 -7.98 0.26
C THR A 176 5.67 -6.87 -0.28
N VAL A 177 5.49 -5.65 0.22
CA VAL A 177 6.28 -4.47 -0.18
C VAL A 177 6.98 -3.90 1.03
N VAL A 178 8.31 -3.79 0.95
CA VAL A 178 9.16 -3.49 2.11
C VAL A 178 10.21 -2.44 1.77
N ARG A 179 10.41 -1.46 2.67
CA ARG A 179 11.40 -0.37 2.54
C ARG A 179 11.23 0.45 1.26
N SER A 180 9.99 0.77 0.93
CA SER A 180 9.62 1.65 -0.17
C SER A 180 9.11 3.00 0.33
N ARG A 181 9.09 4.00 -0.54
CA ARG A 181 8.40 5.25 -0.26
C ARG A 181 6.90 4.98 -0.18
N TYR A 182 6.28 4.52 -1.26
CA TYR A 182 4.90 4.08 -1.26
C TYR A 182 4.80 2.58 -1.47
N GLY A 183 4.29 1.88 -0.45
CA GLY A 183 4.04 0.45 -0.56
C GLY A 183 3.07 0.14 -1.70
N THR A 184 2.02 0.95 -1.88
CA THR A 184 1.29 1.06 -3.15
C THR A 184 0.76 2.48 -3.34
N HIS A 185 0.93 3.02 -4.54
CA HIS A 185 0.47 4.35 -4.90
C HIS A 185 -0.61 4.27 -5.99
N PHE A 186 -1.84 4.63 -5.63
CA PHE A 186 -2.95 4.79 -6.56
C PHE A 186 -3.10 6.24 -6.99
N MET A 187 -3.15 6.48 -8.29
CA MET A 187 -3.43 7.79 -8.86
C MET A 187 -4.42 7.66 -10.02
N TYR A 188 -5.57 8.32 -9.92
CA TYR A 188 -6.65 8.24 -10.92
C TYR A 188 -7.05 6.78 -11.28
N SER A 189 -7.12 5.91 -10.26
CA SER A 189 -7.19 4.46 -10.43
C SER A 189 -8.37 3.86 -9.67
N HIS A 190 -9.48 3.71 -10.37
CA HIS A 190 -10.78 3.33 -9.80
C HIS A 190 -11.01 1.81 -9.77
N ASP A 191 -11.98 1.36 -8.96
CA ASP A 191 -12.49 -0.01 -8.98
C ASP A 191 -11.41 -1.09 -8.72
N ASN A 192 -10.43 -0.80 -7.86
CA ASN A 192 -9.33 -1.72 -7.57
C ASN A 192 -9.53 -2.43 -6.22
N HIS A 193 -9.07 -3.69 -6.15
CA HIS A 193 -9.17 -4.52 -4.96
C HIS A 193 -7.77 -4.80 -4.40
N VAL A 194 -7.55 -4.48 -3.13
CA VAL A 194 -6.28 -4.62 -2.43
C VAL A 194 -6.51 -5.52 -1.22
N GLU A 195 -6.05 -6.76 -1.29
CA GLU A 195 -6.41 -7.80 -0.32
C GLU A 195 -5.20 -8.57 0.23
N GLY A 196 -5.09 -8.68 1.55
CA GLY A 196 -4.11 -9.56 2.20
C GLY A 196 -2.64 -9.14 1.99
N ASN A 197 -2.37 -7.91 1.57
CA ASN A 197 -1.01 -7.42 1.30
C ASN A 197 -0.31 -7.02 2.60
N ARG A 198 1.02 -7.09 2.59
CA ARG A 198 1.89 -6.69 3.70
C ARG A 198 2.76 -5.51 3.27
N TYR A 199 2.50 -4.35 3.85
CA TYR A 199 3.25 -3.12 3.65
C TYR A 199 4.04 -2.80 4.91
N ILE A 200 5.36 -3.01 4.86
CA ILE A 200 6.21 -3.05 6.04
C ILE A 200 7.39 -2.09 5.89
N ASP A 201 7.65 -1.25 6.88
CA ASP A 201 8.78 -0.32 6.90
C ASP A 201 8.80 0.60 5.66
N ASN A 202 7.61 0.91 5.10
CA ASN A 202 7.44 1.87 4.01
C ASN A 202 7.18 3.26 4.58
N VAL A 203 7.54 4.33 3.89
CA VAL A 203 7.17 5.70 4.33
C VAL A 203 5.65 5.84 4.38
N VAL A 204 4.96 5.38 3.33
CA VAL A 204 3.50 5.21 3.33
C VAL A 204 3.18 3.78 2.91
N GLY A 205 2.31 3.10 3.65
CA GLY A 205 1.85 1.75 3.30
C GLY A 205 1.06 1.77 1.99
N ILE A 206 -0.07 2.45 1.97
CA ILE A 206 -0.88 2.69 0.76
C ILE A 206 -1.19 4.19 0.67
N PHE A 207 -1.05 4.79 -0.51
CA PHE A 207 -1.55 6.14 -0.77
C PHE A 207 -2.54 6.12 -1.93
N ILE A 208 -3.76 6.60 -1.69
CA ILE A 208 -4.85 6.74 -2.66
C ILE A 208 -5.04 8.22 -3.00
N MET A 209 -4.89 8.58 -4.27
CA MET A 209 -5.08 9.94 -4.76
C MET A 209 -6.05 9.96 -5.94
N TYR A 210 -7.02 10.87 -5.91
CA TYR A 210 -7.95 11.11 -7.01
C TYR A 210 -8.66 9.85 -7.53
N SER A 211 -8.94 8.90 -6.63
CA SER A 211 -9.42 7.56 -6.99
C SER A 211 -10.72 7.21 -6.25
N ARG A 212 -11.46 6.23 -6.79
CA ARG A 212 -12.81 5.89 -6.31
C ARG A 212 -13.09 4.39 -6.36
N ASN A 213 -13.99 3.92 -5.50
CA ASN A 213 -14.43 2.52 -5.47
C ASN A 213 -13.28 1.53 -5.21
N LEU A 214 -12.45 1.80 -4.18
CA LEU A 214 -11.39 0.86 -3.80
C LEU A 214 -11.81 0.05 -2.59
N MET A 215 -11.56 -1.25 -2.66
CA MET A 215 -11.71 -2.18 -1.54
C MET A 215 -10.33 -2.52 -0.98
N LEU A 216 -10.09 -2.19 0.28
CA LEU A 216 -8.89 -2.53 1.04
C LEU A 216 -9.29 -3.52 2.12
N ARG A 217 -8.94 -4.79 1.97
CA ARG A 217 -9.37 -5.87 2.87
C ARG A 217 -8.20 -6.65 3.45
N ASP A 218 -8.21 -6.89 4.76
CA ASP A 218 -7.25 -7.77 5.45
C ASP A 218 -5.77 -7.44 5.18
N ASN A 219 -5.42 -6.18 4.93
CA ASN A 219 -4.03 -5.77 4.70
C ASN A 219 -3.32 -5.45 6.02
N LEU A 220 -2.02 -5.68 6.06
CA LEU A 220 -1.14 -5.22 7.13
C LEU A 220 -0.35 -3.99 6.66
N LEU A 221 -0.51 -2.88 7.37
CA LEU A 221 0.20 -1.63 7.15
C LEU A 221 0.98 -1.29 8.42
N ALA A 222 2.28 -1.59 8.42
CA ALA A 222 3.07 -1.59 9.64
C ALA A 222 4.39 -0.82 9.53
N ARG A 223 4.73 -0.13 10.62
CA ARG A 223 6.01 0.57 10.82
C ARG A 223 6.30 1.66 9.79
N SER A 224 5.25 2.36 9.35
CA SER A 224 5.39 3.59 8.58
C SER A 224 5.73 4.75 9.52
N THR A 225 7.03 4.96 9.74
CA THR A 225 7.58 5.89 10.73
C THR A 225 8.12 7.18 10.10
N GLY A 226 8.41 8.17 10.95
CA GLY A 226 8.94 9.48 10.54
C GLY A 226 7.86 10.50 10.17
N PRO A 227 8.24 11.71 9.73
CA PRO A 227 7.30 12.82 9.51
C PRO A 227 6.22 12.53 8.47
N GLY A 228 6.60 11.83 7.39
CA GLY A 228 5.69 11.34 6.35
C GLY A 228 5.11 9.95 6.59
N GLY A 229 5.35 9.36 7.77
CA GLY A 229 4.95 8.00 8.13
C GLY A 229 3.44 7.83 8.16
N MET A 230 2.87 7.07 7.24
CA MET A 230 1.42 6.85 7.16
C MET A 230 1.11 5.39 6.81
N GLY A 231 0.20 4.73 7.53
CA GLY A 231 -0.30 3.42 7.12
C GLY A 231 -1.07 3.56 5.80
N LEU A 232 -2.20 4.28 5.85
CA LEU A 232 -3.03 4.61 4.69
C LEU A 232 -3.16 6.13 4.55
N GLY A 233 -2.72 6.68 3.42
CA GLY A 233 -2.98 8.06 3.01
C GLY A 233 -4.11 8.12 2.00
N ILE A 234 -5.03 9.07 2.18
CA ILE A 234 -6.18 9.28 1.29
C ILE A 234 -6.25 10.76 0.96
N LYS A 235 -6.17 11.09 -0.32
CA LYS A 235 -6.31 12.45 -0.81
C LYS A 235 -7.36 12.52 -1.90
N GLU A 236 -8.35 13.38 -1.73
CA GLU A 236 -9.32 13.70 -2.78
C GLU A 236 -9.93 12.44 -3.44
N SER A 237 -10.28 11.46 -2.60
CA SER A 237 -10.70 10.11 -3.03
C SER A 237 -11.92 9.64 -2.23
N GLY A 238 -12.81 8.86 -2.84
CA GLY A 238 -14.11 8.52 -2.26
C GLY A 238 -14.61 7.11 -2.59
N ASN A 239 -15.73 6.69 -2.01
CA ASN A 239 -16.28 5.33 -2.14
C ASN A 239 -15.26 4.24 -1.76
N LEU A 240 -14.57 4.45 -0.64
CA LEU A 240 -13.59 3.50 -0.15
C LEU A 240 -14.25 2.54 0.86
N THR A 241 -13.90 1.26 0.76
CA THR A 241 -14.26 0.25 1.75
C THR A 241 -12.98 -0.31 2.34
N VAL A 242 -12.69 0.05 3.59
CA VAL A 242 -11.48 -0.31 4.32
C VAL A 242 -11.89 -1.24 5.45
N THR A 243 -11.72 -2.55 5.27
CA THR A 243 -12.27 -3.55 6.19
C THR A 243 -11.23 -4.56 6.68
N GLY A 244 -11.20 -4.85 7.98
CA GLY A 244 -10.34 -5.91 8.53
C GLY A 244 -8.83 -5.66 8.43
N ASN A 245 -8.40 -4.44 8.14
CA ASN A 245 -6.99 -4.10 8.01
C ASN A 245 -6.33 -3.86 9.38
N ALA A 246 -5.03 -4.09 9.47
CA ALA A 246 -4.23 -3.81 10.65
C ALA A 246 -3.22 -2.69 10.39
N PHE A 247 -3.34 -1.62 11.18
CA PHE A 247 -2.45 -0.46 11.19
C PHE A 247 -1.59 -0.50 12.44
N ILE A 248 -0.31 -0.88 12.30
CA ILE A 248 0.54 -1.21 13.46
C ILE A 248 1.79 -0.32 13.49
N ALA A 249 2.01 0.38 14.61
CA ALA A 249 3.21 1.16 14.88
C ALA A 249 3.52 2.20 13.79
N ASN A 250 2.50 2.90 13.29
CA ASN A 250 2.65 3.95 12.29
C ASN A 250 2.72 5.32 12.97
N THR A 251 3.38 6.31 12.37
CA THR A 251 3.23 7.70 12.84
C THR A 251 1.78 8.14 12.70
N LYS A 252 1.14 7.86 11.56
CA LYS A 252 -0.29 8.05 11.33
C LYS A 252 -0.87 6.73 10.83
N GLY A 253 -1.89 6.17 11.49
CA GLY A 253 -2.57 4.96 11.01
C GLY A 253 -3.25 5.23 9.67
N VAL A 254 -4.20 6.16 9.68
CA VAL A 254 -4.89 6.71 8.51
C VAL A 254 -4.67 8.23 8.45
N TYR A 255 -4.38 8.76 7.28
CA TYR A 255 -4.34 10.18 6.96
C TYR A 255 -5.39 10.49 5.91
N MET A 256 -6.25 11.49 6.17
CA MET A 256 -7.31 11.93 5.25
C MET A 256 -7.16 13.42 4.92
N ASP A 257 -7.24 13.73 3.64
CA ASP A 257 -7.22 15.10 3.10
C ASP A 257 -8.29 15.24 2.02
N THR A 258 -9.39 15.91 2.36
CA THR A 258 -10.51 16.16 1.45
C THR A 258 -11.07 14.84 0.91
N ALA A 259 -11.40 13.92 1.82
CA ALA A 259 -11.76 12.54 1.48
C ALA A 259 -13.06 12.16 2.20
N PRO A 260 -14.21 12.12 1.50
CA PRO A 260 -14.35 12.15 0.05
C PRO A 260 -14.45 13.55 -0.59
N LEU A 261 -13.87 13.68 -1.80
CA LEU A 261 -13.97 14.90 -2.63
C LEU A 261 -15.41 15.11 -3.15
N GLU A 262 -16.05 14.03 -3.60
CA GLU A 262 -17.31 14.11 -4.35
C GLU A 262 -18.52 14.09 -3.41
N PRO A 263 -19.58 14.90 -3.66
CA PRO A 263 -20.69 15.09 -2.72
C PRO A 263 -21.50 13.84 -2.34
N GLU A 264 -21.56 12.86 -3.23
CA GLU A 264 -22.33 11.62 -3.03
C GLU A 264 -21.49 10.47 -2.48
N ASP A 265 -20.19 10.69 -2.34
CA ASP A 265 -19.26 9.64 -1.94
C ASP A 265 -19.26 9.45 -0.45
N PHE A 266 -18.98 8.21 -0.06
CA PHE A 266 -18.90 7.79 1.32
C PHE A 266 -17.74 6.81 1.52
N ASN A 267 -16.94 6.99 2.57
CA ASN A 267 -15.89 6.05 2.92
C ASN A 267 -16.27 5.29 4.19
N ALA A 268 -16.11 3.97 4.17
CA ALA A 268 -16.39 3.08 5.29
C ALA A 268 -15.09 2.43 5.79
N PHE A 269 -14.86 2.55 7.09
CA PHE A 269 -13.75 1.93 7.83
C PHE A 269 -14.34 0.98 8.86
N GLU A 270 -14.30 -0.32 8.58
CA GLU A 270 -15.05 -1.32 9.34
C GLU A 270 -14.13 -2.43 9.87
N ASP A 271 -14.27 -2.78 11.15
CA ASP A 271 -13.53 -3.90 11.78
C ASP A 271 -12.00 -3.82 11.60
N ASN A 272 -11.42 -2.62 11.45
CA ASN A 272 -9.98 -2.43 11.38
C ASN A 272 -9.37 -2.36 12.78
N ALA A 273 -8.06 -2.57 12.84
CA ALA A 273 -7.32 -2.56 14.08
C ALA A 273 -6.16 -1.56 14.03
N PHE A 274 -6.19 -0.56 14.92
CA PHE A 274 -5.23 0.52 15.04
C PHE A 274 -4.42 0.37 16.32
N PHE A 275 -3.13 0.09 16.15
CA PHE A 275 -2.25 -0.32 17.24
C PHE A 275 -0.97 0.49 17.28
N HIS A 276 -0.59 0.97 18.48
CA HIS A 276 0.72 1.60 18.73
C HIS A 276 1.06 2.77 17.80
N SER A 277 0.06 3.43 17.22
CA SER A 277 0.29 4.56 16.33
C SER A 277 0.43 5.86 17.14
N GLU A 278 1.24 6.82 16.68
CA GLU A 278 1.27 8.14 17.33
C GLU A 278 -0.11 8.83 17.19
N VAL A 279 -0.72 8.72 16.02
CA VAL A 279 -2.12 9.10 15.77
C VAL A 279 -2.79 7.99 14.98
N ALA A 280 -3.87 7.39 15.47
CA ALA A 280 -4.56 6.34 14.73
C ALA A 280 -5.26 6.88 13.48
N VAL A 281 -6.01 7.98 13.61
CA VAL A 281 -6.64 8.69 12.49
C VAL A 281 -6.25 10.17 12.53
N LEU A 282 -5.62 10.66 11.47
CA LEU A 282 -5.35 12.08 11.28
C LEU A 282 -6.18 12.62 10.13
N MET A 283 -6.93 13.68 10.38
CA MET A 283 -7.68 14.42 9.37
C MET A 283 -7.02 15.78 9.16
N HIS A 284 -6.68 16.11 7.92
CA HIS A 284 -6.08 17.40 7.57
C HIS A 284 -7.04 18.57 7.79
N SER A 285 -8.34 18.30 7.70
CA SER A 285 -9.41 19.25 8.03
C SER A 285 -10.64 18.50 8.56
N SER A 286 -11.71 19.21 8.90
CA SER A 286 -12.97 18.56 9.27
C SER A 286 -13.57 17.79 8.10
N GLU A 287 -13.53 16.46 8.17
CA GLU A 287 -14.10 15.58 7.17
C GLU A 287 -15.58 15.25 7.49
N LYS A 288 -16.34 14.88 6.46
CA LYS A 288 -17.74 14.41 6.56
C LYS A 288 -17.91 13.18 5.68
N ARG A 289 -19.03 12.44 5.83
CA ARG A 289 -19.33 11.25 5.00
C ARG A 289 -18.24 10.18 5.06
N ASN A 290 -17.68 10.01 6.25
CA ASN A 290 -16.85 8.87 6.61
C ASN A 290 -17.55 8.15 7.76
N ALA A 291 -17.42 6.83 7.83
CA ALA A 291 -17.83 6.05 9.00
C ALA A 291 -16.71 5.16 9.50
N PHE A 292 -16.53 5.15 10.81
CA PHE A 292 -15.69 4.21 11.53
C PHE A 292 -16.60 3.33 12.39
N ARG A 293 -16.72 2.05 12.02
CA ARG A 293 -17.58 1.08 12.71
C ARG A 293 -16.82 -0.14 13.18
N GLY A 294 -17.03 -0.57 14.42
CA GLY A 294 -16.44 -1.82 14.93
C GLY A 294 -14.90 -1.85 14.99
N ASN A 295 -14.23 -0.71 14.85
CA ASN A 295 -12.76 -0.68 14.83
C ASN A 295 -12.18 -0.77 16.25
N GLN A 296 -10.94 -1.26 16.33
CA GLN A 296 -10.20 -1.36 17.58
C GLN A 296 -9.10 -0.29 17.63
N PHE A 297 -9.10 0.52 18.69
CA PHE A 297 -8.13 1.59 18.91
C PHE A 297 -7.37 1.36 20.21
N VAL A 298 -6.08 0.99 20.11
CA VAL A 298 -5.34 0.46 21.26
C VAL A 298 -3.90 0.88 21.26
N SER A 299 -3.47 1.38 22.42
CA SER A 299 -2.12 1.84 22.71
C SER A 299 -1.64 2.86 21.70
N ASN A 300 -2.57 3.57 21.07
CA ASN A 300 -2.25 4.74 20.28
C ASN A 300 -2.08 5.92 21.23
N ARG A 301 -1.19 6.83 20.88
CA ARG A 301 -1.01 8.03 21.69
C ARG A 301 -2.22 8.98 21.57
N SER A 302 -2.80 9.07 20.37
CA SER A 302 -4.08 9.73 20.11
C SER A 302 -4.93 8.88 19.17
N GLN A 303 -6.21 8.69 19.50
CA GLN A 303 -7.15 7.96 18.65
C GLN A 303 -7.51 8.76 17.38
N LEU A 304 -7.68 10.07 17.53
CA LEU A 304 -7.99 10.99 16.45
C LEU A 304 -7.24 12.31 16.64
N GLN A 305 -6.81 12.92 15.53
CA GLN A 305 -6.40 14.32 15.48
C GLN A 305 -7.00 14.99 14.25
N VAL A 306 -7.51 16.21 14.42
CA VAL A 306 -7.99 17.05 13.32
C VAL A 306 -7.13 18.31 13.29
N GLU A 307 -6.49 18.57 12.16
CA GLU A 307 -5.66 19.76 11.99
C GLU A 307 -6.51 21.03 11.79
N GLY A 308 -5.90 22.21 11.96
CA GLY A 308 -6.59 23.49 11.79
C GLY A 308 -7.66 23.82 12.85
N GLY A 309 -7.68 23.12 13.98
CA GLY A 309 -8.69 23.32 15.05
C GLY A 309 -10.08 22.79 14.70
N GLY A 310 -10.18 21.94 13.69
CA GLY A 310 -11.43 21.29 13.29
C GLY A 310 -11.91 20.22 14.28
N ASP A 311 -12.98 19.54 13.90
CA ASP A 311 -13.54 18.37 14.55
C ASP A 311 -13.97 17.31 13.53
N ALA A 312 -14.32 16.12 14.02
CA ALA A 312 -14.86 15.00 13.25
C ALA A 312 -16.31 14.69 13.66
N LEU A 313 -17.09 15.70 14.05
CA LEU A 313 -18.50 15.51 14.45
C LEU A 313 -19.41 15.21 13.25
N GLY A 314 -18.94 15.47 12.02
CA GLY A 314 -19.61 15.07 10.78
C GLY A 314 -19.23 13.67 10.27
N VAL A 315 -18.43 12.94 11.05
CA VAL A 315 -18.03 11.54 10.81
C VAL A 315 -18.85 10.65 11.72
N GLU A 316 -19.30 9.52 11.19
CA GLU A 316 -20.03 8.52 11.97
C GLU A 316 -19.05 7.62 12.74
N TRP A 317 -19.25 7.50 14.04
CA TRP A 317 -18.51 6.60 14.93
C TRP A 317 -19.52 5.72 15.65
N ASP A 318 -19.46 4.42 15.43
CA ASP A 318 -20.39 3.46 16.03
C ASP A 318 -19.72 2.14 16.38
N GLY A 319 -19.86 1.70 17.64
CA GLY A 319 -19.41 0.38 18.05
C GLY A 319 -17.89 0.18 18.02
N ASN A 320 -17.10 1.26 18.03
CA ASN A 320 -15.65 1.15 18.12
C ASN A 320 -15.22 0.85 19.57
N SER A 321 -14.11 0.13 19.74
CA SER A 321 -13.53 -0.10 21.06
C SER A 321 -12.28 0.76 21.25
N PHE A 322 -12.21 1.48 22.37
CA PHE A 322 -11.09 2.35 22.74
C PHE A 322 -10.49 1.87 24.06
N ASP A 323 -9.17 1.72 24.11
CA ASP A 323 -8.48 1.28 25.32
C ASP A 323 -8.45 2.32 26.45
N ASP A 324 -8.73 3.59 26.13
CA ASP A 324 -8.92 4.68 27.08
C ASP A 324 -10.40 4.98 27.42
N TYR A 325 -11.34 4.14 26.98
CA TYR A 325 -12.74 4.27 27.40
C TYR A 325 -12.92 3.79 28.85
N ALA A 326 -13.35 4.71 29.72
CA ALA A 326 -13.57 4.47 31.15
C ALA A 326 -15.05 4.41 31.55
N GLY A 327 -15.94 4.11 30.60
CA GLY A 327 -17.37 3.94 30.88
C GLY A 327 -17.72 2.59 31.49
N TYR A 328 -19.01 2.28 31.51
CA TYR A 328 -19.56 1.08 32.12
C TYR A 328 -20.71 0.52 31.28
N ASP A 329 -21.01 -0.76 31.51
CA ASP A 329 -22.06 -1.52 30.83
C ASP A 329 -22.90 -2.24 31.91
N MET A 330 -24.01 -1.61 32.31
CA MET A 330 -24.90 -2.09 33.37
C MET A 330 -25.85 -3.17 32.86
N ASP A 331 -26.31 -3.08 31.61
CA ASP A 331 -27.27 -4.02 31.03
C ASP A 331 -26.62 -5.27 30.41
N ARG A 332 -25.28 -5.25 30.28
CA ARG A 332 -24.41 -6.33 29.79
C ARG A 332 -24.64 -6.65 28.32
N ASP A 333 -24.98 -5.66 27.50
CA ASP A 333 -25.15 -5.84 26.06
C ASP A 333 -23.81 -5.83 25.28
N GLY A 334 -22.70 -5.53 25.97
CA GLY A 334 -21.35 -5.45 25.40
C GLY A 334 -21.00 -4.08 24.82
N PHE A 335 -21.83 -3.07 25.04
CA PHE A 335 -21.59 -1.67 24.69
C PHE A 335 -21.69 -0.80 25.94
N GLY A 336 -21.04 0.36 25.89
CA GLY A 336 -21.04 1.30 27.00
C GLY A 336 -22.35 2.08 27.09
N ASP A 337 -22.87 2.24 28.31
CA ASP A 337 -24.08 3.01 28.62
C ASP A 337 -23.89 4.53 28.47
N ILE A 338 -22.64 4.99 28.37
CA ILE A 338 -22.28 6.39 28.15
C ILE A 338 -21.46 6.55 26.87
N PRO A 339 -21.64 7.63 26.10
CA PRO A 339 -20.84 7.88 24.91
C PRO A 339 -19.34 7.97 25.22
N TYR A 340 -18.51 7.53 24.28
CA TYR A 340 -17.10 7.89 24.27
C TYR A 340 -16.95 9.25 23.61
N GLU A 341 -16.37 10.21 24.32
CA GLU A 341 -16.09 11.54 23.78
C GLU A 341 -14.60 11.85 23.83
N LEU A 342 -14.02 12.15 22.68
CA LEU A 342 -12.64 12.61 22.63
C LEU A 342 -12.60 14.10 22.97
N ARG A 343 -12.13 14.39 24.20
CA ARG A 343 -11.92 15.74 24.73
C ARG A 343 -10.48 15.83 25.25
N ARG A 344 -9.54 16.38 24.45
CA ARG A 344 -8.14 16.57 24.89
C ARG A 344 -7.63 17.97 24.58
N LEU A 345 -7.33 18.72 25.64
CA LEU A 345 -6.80 20.08 25.54
C LEU A 345 -5.38 20.07 24.97
N SER A 346 -4.56 19.08 25.32
CA SER A 346 -3.21 18.90 24.75
C SER A 346 -3.26 18.67 23.24
N SER A 347 -4.13 17.77 22.75
CA SER A 347 -4.33 17.54 21.31
C SER A 347 -4.84 18.80 20.60
N GLN A 348 -5.75 19.56 21.23
CA GLN A 348 -6.24 20.83 20.70
C GLN A 348 -5.12 21.86 20.58
N LEU A 349 -4.30 22.00 21.63
CA LEU A 349 -3.15 22.91 21.62
C LEU A 349 -2.07 22.48 20.63
N GLU A 350 -1.76 21.18 20.52
CA GLU A 350 -0.83 20.65 19.52
C GLU A 350 -1.33 20.89 18.08
N SER A 351 -2.65 20.80 17.84
CA SER A 351 -3.23 21.12 16.53
C SER A 351 -3.15 22.62 16.19
N THR A 352 -3.24 23.48 17.20
CA THR A 352 -3.23 24.94 17.03
C THR A 352 -1.80 25.48 16.94
N TYR A 353 -0.89 24.89 17.72
CA TYR A 353 0.51 25.30 17.87
C TYR A 353 1.43 24.09 17.66
N PRO A 354 1.79 23.76 16.41
CA PRO A 354 2.63 22.59 16.09
C PRO A 354 3.98 22.58 16.83
N GLN A 355 4.51 23.73 17.25
CA GLN A 355 5.71 23.83 18.08
C GLN A 355 5.58 23.14 19.45
N LEU A 356 4.36 22.92 19.95
CA LEU A 356 4.12 22.19 21.19
C LEU A 356 4.42 20.70 21.05
N GLN A 357 4.56 20.18 19.83
CA GLN A 357 5.05 18.82 19.59
C GLN A 357 6.44 18.58 20.21
N PHE A 358 7.23 19.64 20.46
CA PHE A 358 8.50 19.52 21.17
C PHE A 358 8.35 19.07 22.64
N PHE A 359 7.24 19.43 23.30
CA PHE A 359 6.95 19.07 24.70
C PHE A 359 6.27 17.70 24.83
N ARG A 360 6.21 16.92 23.75
CA ARG A 360 5.61 15.60 23.71
C ARG A 360 6.25 14.67 24.75
N GLY A 361 5.42 14.15 25.66
CA GLY A 361 5.85 13.23 26.72
C GLY A 361 6.33 13.92 28.00
N ALA A 362 6.34 15.25 28.04
CA ALA A 362 6.56 15.98 29.28
C ALA A 362 5.36 15.85 30.23
N ILE A 363 5.62 15.70 31.53
CA ILE A 363 4.61 15.63 32.60
C ILE A 363 3.65 16.84 32.52
N THR A 364 4.12 17.99 32.04
CA THR A 364 3.35 19.23 31.91
C THR A 364 2.13 19.10 31.00
N LEU A 365 2.19 18.41 29.85
CA LEU A 365 1.03 18.24 28.97
C LEU A 365 0.04 17.21 29.53
N GLN A 366 0.53 16.13 30.16
CA GLN A 366 -0.33 15.16 30.85
C GLN A 366 -1.04 15.80 32.06
N LEU A 367 -0.33 16.65 32.81
CA LEU A 367 -0.89 17.40 33.92
C LEU A 367 -1.93 18.43 33.44
N LEU A 368 -1.73 19.03 32.26
CA LEU A 368 -2.72 19.92 31.66
C LEU A 368 -4.01 19.19 31.30
N ASP A 369 -3.92 18.00 30.69
CA ASP A 369 -5.09 17.17 30.41
C ASP A 369 -5.80 16.77 31.71
N ALA A 370 -5.04 16.33 32.72
CA ALA A 370 -5.58 15.99 34.05
C ALA A 370 -6.28 17.20 34.70
N ILE A 371 -5.66 18.38 34.69
CA ILE A 371 -6.26 19.61 35.25
C ILE A 371 -7.52 20.01 34.48
N SER A 372 -7.52 19.93 33.15
CA SER A 372 -8.70 20.26 32.34
C SER A 372 -9.87 19.31 32.58
N SER A 373 -9.61 18.04 32.91
CA SER A 373 -10.65 17.09 33.31
C SER A 373 -11.22 17.34 34.72
N LEU A 374 -10.44 17.98 35.61
CA LEU A 374 -10.84 18.26 37.00
C LEU A 374 -11.46 19.65 37.20
N PHE A 375 -11.07 20.64 36.38
CA PHE A 375 -11.50 22.03 36.48
C PHE A 375 -12.02 22.54 35.13
N PRO A 376 -13.35 22.60 34.92
CA PRO A 376 -13.96 22.99 33.64
C PRO A 376 -13.95 24.52 33.42
N MET A 377 -12.84 25.19 33.70
CA MET A 377 -12.65 26.61 33.36
C MET A 377 -12.21 26.81 31.90
N VAL A 378 -11.76 25.72 31.26
CA VAL A 378 -11.45 25.63 29.82
C VAL A 378 -11.99 24.28 29.36
N GLU A 379 -13.26 24.22 28.93
CA GLU A 379 -13.84 22.99 28.37
C GLU A 379 -13.13 22.69 27.03
N PRO A 380 -12.41 21.56 26.91
CA PRO A 380 -11.83 21.16 25.63
C PRO A 380 -12.97 20.95 24.64
N LYS A 381 -12.80 21.44 23.40
CA LYS A 381 -13.80 21.22 22.35
C LYS A 381 -13.89 19.70 22.08
N THR A 382 -15.09 19.12 22.18
CA THR A 382 -15.32 17.75 21.74
C THR A 382 -15.02 17.64 20.25
N THR A 383 -14.10 16.74 19.88
CA THR A 383 -13.72 16.54 18.48
C THR A 383 -14.33 15.29 17.87
N MET A 384 -14.74 14.32 18.69
CA MET A 384 -15.34 13.07 18.25
C MET A 384 -16.22 12.48 19.33
N ILE A 385 -17.33 11.85 18.91
CA ILE A 385 -18.30 11.18 19.78
C ILE A 385 -18.64 9.84 19.13
N ASP A 386 -18.41 8.75 19.85
CA ASP A 386 -19.01 7.45 19.57
C ASP A 386 -20.13 7.23 20.59
N ALA A 387 -21.37 7.18 20.10
CA ALA A 387 -22.55 7.11 20.96
C ALA A 387 -22.73 5.74 21.61
N ARG A 388 -22.13 4.70 21.03
CA ARG A 388 -22.28 3.31 21.45
C ARG A 388 -20.92 2.61 21.40
N PRO A 389 -19.95 3.03 22.24
CA PRO A 389 -18.62 2.43 22.22
C PRO A 389 -18.72 0.97 22.68
N LYS A 390 -17.95 0.09 22.04
CA LYS A 390 -17.94 -1.33 22.37
C LYS A 390 -17.08 -1.60 23.60
N MET A 391 -17.61 -2.40 24.53
CA MET A 391 -16.87 -2.90 25.69
C MET A 391 -15.93 -4.02 25.27
N GLY A 392 -14.81 -4.14 25.97
CA GLY A 392 -14.07 -5.39 26.02
C GLY A 392 -12.62 -5.32 25.56
N ALA A 393 -11.94 -6.42 25.86
CA ALA A 393 -10.51 -6.55 25.72
C ALA A 393 -10.09 -6.74 24.26
N VAL A 394 -9.00 -6.06 23.95
CA VAL A 394 -8.30 -6.05 22.67
C VAL A 394 -7.69 -7.41 22.37
N ASP A 395 -7.94 -7.95 21.18
CA ASP A 395 -7.30 -9.19 20.71
C ASP A 395 -6.14 -8.90 19.75
N TRP A 396 -4.91 -8.97 20.29
CA TRP A 396 -3.67 -8.85 19.53
C TRP A 396 -3.33 -10.10 18.69
N SER A 397 -3.93 -11.26 19.01
CA SER A 397 -3.45 -12.57 18.52
C SER A 397 -3.64 -12.80 17.02
N ARG A 398 -4.49 -11.98 16.37
CA ARG A 398 -4.84 -12.12 14.95
C ARG A 398 -3.82 -11.49 14.00
N PHE A 399 -2.91 -10.64 14.50
CA PHE A 399 -2.05 -9.83 13.64
C PHE A 399 -0.56 -10.04 13.98
N ASP A 400 0.10 -11.00 13.30
CA ASP A 400 1.57 -11.17 13.45
C ASP A 400 2.32 -10.13 12.60
N ALA A 401 2.82 -9.12 13.31
CA ALA A 401 3.64 -8.02 12.78
C ALA A 401 5.16 -8.23 12.97
N ARG A 402 5.59 -9.40 13.48
CA ARG A 402 7.01 -9.75 13.56
C ARG A 402 7.66 -9.87 12.19
#